data_AF-A0A3M1TQ13-F1
#
_entry.id   AF-A0A3M1TQ13-F1
#
_cell.length_a   1.000
_cell.length_b   1.000
_cell.length_c   1.000
_cell.angle_alpha   90.00
_cell.angle_beta   90.00
_cell.angle_gamma   90.00
#
_symmetry.space_group_name_H-M   'P 1'
#
loop_
_entity.id
_entity.type
_entity.pdbx_description
1 polymer ?
#
loop_
_entity_poly.entity_id
_entity_poly.type
_entity_poly.pdbx_seq_one_letter_code
_entity_poly.pdbx_strand_id
1 'polypeptide(L)'
;MPVLAAEVVAVWAGGLGPRSMYLHVQTDQTATLRLQLSQDSAHFSNPLYSPYHTSKGQDDYVVRIQLTGLQPNTTYFYRIEVNGSTESEPPGRFHTPGEGPYSFRFALGACMGGSSNRLVFETIERQNVLFFLHTGDMHYGNIADNCEQEFRQAFQDILSSPRQQALYRRVPLAYMWDDHDYGPNDSDAKAPCREVARKSYQRYVPHYPLAFGQGDVPISQSFVIGRVRFVLADLRSEKSRPVFEPNSCDKVQTGSNFGFQLDWFKEELLAAKQQGQVVAWVSGIPYINADGGPNYHCKEADNWGGYPEERREIADFIAAHDIPIMILGGDAHMTAIDDGSNSDYATGGGAPIPVFHAGSLDRGGSYKGGPYSHGYRKGGGQFGLVEITDPGGEALQVKWIGMNEQEEVLISEDVGTPLLHEFELRPAPPVTFPLDFVHAEALAAAHRVVLRWQTANELNLSHFVVERSLDQRLFQPLGRVGAGGQVYHFADSLPLRLPRYYRIKAVDMDGGLTYSRLLAVEPQVEKPLLTLFPNPSAGQFQLYLAGISGRVEVQVADMQGKTYHRQEYTVGGGALQLDMRGLPPQMYVLHCFRPGLWLSQPFVIHK
;
A
#
# COMPACT_ATOMS: atom_id res chain seq x y z
N MET A 1 36.45 12.86 -19.77
CA MET A 1 35.14 12.75 -20.43
C MET A 1 34.20 13.68 -19.69
N PRO A 2 33.36 14.49 -20.36
CA PRO A 2 32.35 15.25 -19.65
C PRO A 2 31.44 14.24 -18.94
N VAL A 3 31.18 14.46 -17.65
CA VAL A 3 30.15 13.71 -16.93
C VAL A 3 28.83 14.04 -17.63
N LEU A 4 28.19 13.03 -18.23
CA LEU A 4 26.86 13.22 -18.84
C LEU A 4 25.92 13.76 -17.76
N ALA A 5 25.12 14.77 -18.11
CA ALA A 5 24.12 15.30 -17.20
C ALA A 5 23.11 14.19 -16.86
N ALA A 6 22.66 14.12 -15.61
CA ALA A 6 21.61 13.18 -15.23
C ALA A 6 20.31 13.50 -15.98
N GLU A 7 19.62 12.46 -16.43
CA GLU A 7 18.39 12.55 -17.22
C GLU A 7 17.22 11.90 -16.48
N VAL A 8 16.01 12.35 -16.81
CA VAL A 8 14.77 11.70 -16.35
C VAL A 8 14.52 10.49 -17.23
N VAL A 9 14.45 9.31 -16.62
CA VAL A 9 14.23 8.03 -17.31
C VAL A 9 12.75 7.66 -17.30
N ALA A 10 12.03 7.98 -16.23
CA ALA A 10 10.61 7.67 -16.13
C ALA A 10 9.86 8.65 -15.22
N VAL A 11 8.58 8.85 -15.54
CA VAL A 11 7.65 9.62 -14.73
C VAL A 11 6.33 8.89 -14.62
N TRP A 12 5.83 8.76 -13.40
CA TRP A 12 4.56 8.12 -13.11
C TRP A 12 3.74 9.00 -12.16
N ALA A 13 2.62 9.52 -12.65
CA ALA A 13 1.64 10.26 -11.86
C ALA A 13 0.62 9.31 -11.21
N GLY A 14 0.22 9.59 -9.97
CA GLY A 14 -0.82 8.83 -9.27
C GLY A 14 -1.27 9.47 -7.97
N GLY A 15 -2.10 8.74 -7.21
CA GLY A 15 -2.61 9.18 -5.91
C GLY A 15 -3.28 10.56 -5.95
N LEU A 16 -4.11 10.79 -6.97
CA LEU A 16 -4.77 12.06 -7.25
C LEU A 16 -5.85 12.37 -6.20
N GLY A 17 -5.77 13.55 -5.61
CA GLY A 17 -6.81 14.11 -4.74
C GLY A 17 -7.17 15.54 -5.16
N PRO A 18 -8.24 16.12 -4.57
CA PRO A 18 -8.70 17.46 -4.93
C PRO A 18 -7.65 18.55 -4.67
N ARG A 19 -6.70 18.30 -3.77
CA ARG A 19 -5.66 19.28 -3.37
C ARG A 19 -4.24 18.71 -3.37
N SER A 20 -4.06 17.50 -3.87
CA SER A 20 -2.77 16.80 -3.82
C SER A 20 -2.63 15.78 -4.94
N MET A 21 -1.40 15.39 -5.23
CA MET A 21 -1.10 14.19 -6.01
C MET A 21 0.31 13.68 -5.69
N TYR A 22 0.63 12.47 -6.15
CA TYR A 22 1.98 11.93 -6.11
C TYR A 22 2.57 11.82 -7.51
N LEU A 23 3.85 12.14 -7.64
CA LEU A 23 4.67 11.78 -8.80
C LEU A 23 5.83 10.91 -8.32
N HIS A 24 6.09 9.83 -9.05
CA HIS A 24 7.36 9.12 -8.99
C HIS A 24 8.19 9.54 -10.19
N VAL A 25 9.42 9.99 -9.94
CA VAL A 25 10.39 10.39 -10.97
C VAL A 25 11.63 9.54 -10.82
N GLN A 26 12.02 8.84 -11.87
CA GLN A 26 13.25 8.06 -11.92
C GLN A 26 14.29 8.79 -12.75
N THR A 27 15.53 8.82 -12.27
CA THR A 27 16.69 9.31 -13.04
C THR A 27 17.67 8.17 -13.34
N ASP A 28 18.55 8.37 -14.30
CA ASP A 28 19.57 7.38 -14.70
C ASP A 28 20.73 7.25 -13.69
N GLN A 29 20.95 8.30 -12.91
CA GLN A 29 21.95 8.37 -11.85
C GLN A 29 21.49 9.28 -10.71
N THR A 30 22.28 9.37 -9.63
CA THR A 30 22.03 10.30 -8.51
C THR A 30 21.94 11.74 -9.02
N ALA A 31 20.82 12.39 -8.78
CA ALA A 31 20.55 13.74 -9.23
C ALA A 31 19.72 14.52 -8.22
N THR A 32 19.88 15.85 -8.22
CA THR A 32 18.96 16.74 -7.49
C THR A 32 17.88 17.22 -8.44
N LEU A 33 16.62 17.08 -8.05
CA LEU A 33 15.49 17.41 -8.92
C LEU A 33 14.35 18.09 -8.17
N ARG A 34 13.53 18.86 -8.89
CA ARG A 34 12.26 19.43 -8.41
C ARG A 34 11.26 19.55 -9.55
N LEU A 35 9.99 19.64 -9.21
CA LEU A 35 8.90 19.89 -10.16
C LEU A 35 8.69 21.40 -10.33
N GLN A 36 8.47 21.81 -11.57
CA GLN A 36 7.89 23.10 -11.93
C GLN A 36 6.45 22.85 -12.35
N LEU A 37 5.49 23.54 -11.73
CA LEU A 37 4.06 23.32 -11.91
C LEU A 37 3.38 24.62 -12.35
N SER A 38 2.59 24.61 -13.42
CA SER A 38 1.85 25.78 -13.90
C SER A 38 0.48 25.40 -14.45
N GLN A 39 -0.44 26.35 -14.52
CA GLN A 39 -1.71 26.20 -15.26
C GLN A 39 -1.57 26.59 -16.73
N ASP A 40 -0.43 27.18 -17.11
CA ASP A 40 -0.07 27.58 -18.47
C ASP A 40 0.96 26.60 -19.05
N SER A 41 0.52 25.74 -19.97
CA SER A 41 1.37 24.73 -20.59
C SER A 41 2.40 25.30 -21.56
N ALA A 42 2.13 26.46 -22.17
CA ALA A 42 2.94 27.01 -23.24
C ALA A 42 4.16 27.74 -22.70
N HIS A 43 3.94 28.65 -21.75
CA HIS A 43 5.01 29.51 -21.23
C HIS A 43 5.41 29.16 -19.79
N PHE A 44 4.67 28.28 -19.10
CA PHE A 44 4.93 27.95 -17.70
C PHE A 44 4.96 29.22 -16.82
N SER A 45 4.07 30.16 -17.10
CA SER A 45 3.97 31.44 -16.38
C SER A 45 3.68 31.21 -14.89
N ASN A 46 4.36 31.99 -14.02
CA ASN A 46 4.23 31.93 -12.55
C ASN A 46 4.26 30.50 -11.97
N PRO A 47 5.32 29.72 -12.25
CA PRO A 47 5.35 28.32 -11.84
C PRO A 47 5.47 28.19 -10.31
N LEU A 48 4.72 27.25 -9.76
CA LEU A 48 4.94 26.73 -8.42
C LEU A 48 6.06 25.70 -8.48
N TYR A 49 6.90 25.65 -7.44
CA TYR A 49 7.99 24.70 -7.35
C TYR A 49 7.76 23.73 -6.21
N SER A 50 8.02 22.44 -6.44
CA SER A 50 8.23 21.53 -5.32
C SER A 50 9.53 21.87 -4.59
N PRO A 51 9.72 21.41 -3.35
CA PRO A 51 11.04 21.32 -2.75
C PRO A 51 12.02 20.53 -3.64
N TYR A 52 13.32 20.71 -3.41
CA TYR A 52 14.33 19.85 -4.01
C TYR A 52 14.33 18.46 -3.37
N HIS A 53 14.51 17.45 -4.21
CA HIS A 53 14.66 16.05 -3.86
C HIS A 53 15.97 15.50 -4.47
N THR A 54 16.46 14.39 -3.93
CA THR A 54 17.67 13.73 -4.44
C THR A 54 17.36 12.27 -4.72
N SER A 55 17.54 11.84 -5.97
CA SER A 55 17.48 10.42 -6.35
C SER A 55 18.74 9.71 -5.87
N LYS A 56 18.60 8.44 -5.44
CA LYS A 56 19.70 7.66 -4.87
C LYS A 56 19.67 6.23 -5.39
N GLY A 57 20.85 5.65 -5.62
CA GLY A 57 20.95 4.28 -6.17
C GLY A 57 20.30 3.20 -5.30
N GLN A 58 20.25 3.38 -3.98
CA GLN A 58 19.57 2.43 -3.07
C GLN A 58 18.04 2.34 -3.31
N ASP A 59 17.45 3.38 -3.92
CA ASP A 59 16.03 3.50 -4.20
C ASP A 59 15.75 3.31 -5.71
N ASP A 60 16.69 2.68 -6.43
CA ASP A 60 16.72 2.58 -7.89
C ASP A 60 16.58 3.94 -8.60
N TYR A 61 17.12 4.98 -7.95
CA TYR A 61 17.03 6.38 -8.38
C TYR A 61 15.59 6.91 -8.53
N VAL A 62 14.60 6.23 -7.95
CA VAL A 62 13.21 6.69 -7.92
C VAL A 62 13.02 7.67 -6.76
N VAL A 63 12.36 8.79 -7.05
CA VAL A 63 11.97 9.81 -6.07
C VAL A 63 10.46 9.93 -6.07
N ARG A 64 9.87 9.74 -4.89
CA ARG A 64 8.47 10.06 -4.62
C ARG A 64 8.32 11.52 -4.20
N ILE A 65 7.53 12.28 -4.96
CA ILE A 65 7.22 13.70 -4.71
C ILE A 65 5.73 13.83 -4.45
N GLN A 66 5.35 14.42 -3.31
CA GLN A 66 3.98 14.77 -3.02
C GLN A 66 3.74 16.25 -3.30
N LEU A 67 2.81 16.55 -4.20
CA LEU A 67 2.29 17.89 -4.39
C LEU A 67 1.11 18.10 -3.43
N THR A 68 1.07 19.24 -2.77
CA THR A 68 -0.01 19.63 -1.83
C THR A 68 -0.40 21.08 -2.05
N GLY A 69 -1.53 21.51 -1.49
CA GLY A 69 -2.01 22.89 -1.62
C GLY A 69 -2.51 23.25 -3.03
N LEU A 70 -2.81 22.23 -3.85
CA LEU A 70 -3.39 22.43 -5.18
C LEU A 70 -4.82 22.96 -5.06
N GLN A 71 -5.26 23.69 -6.09
CA GLN A 71 -6.65 24.10 -6.20
C GLN A 71 -7.49 22.93 -6.73
N PRO A 72 -8.68 22.65 -6.18
CA PRO A 72 -9.63 21.69 -6.76
C PRO A 72 -10.09 22.08 -8.16
N ASN A 73 -10.59 21.10 -8.92
CA ASN A 73 -11.14 21.27 -10.26
C ASN A 73 -10.23 22.10 -11.20
N THR A 74 -8.93 21.85 -11.16
CA THR A 74 -7.92 22.67 -11.82
C THR A 74 -6.95 21.81 -12.61
N THR A 75 -6.72 22.19 -13.86
CA THR A 75 -5.69 21.55 -14.70
C THR A 75 -4.33 22.15 -14.38
N TYR A 76 -3.34 21.27 -14.19
CA TYR A 76 -1.95 21.64 -14.04
C TYR A 76 -1.09 20.91 -15.06
N PHE A 77 0.01 21.55 -15.44
CA PHE A 77 1.09 21.03 -16.24
C PHE A 77 2.38 21.07 -15.44
N TYR A 78 3.23 20.06 -15.62
CA TYR A 78 4.50 20.01 -14.92
C TYR A 78 5.68 19.68 -15.83
N ARG A 79 6.85 20.17 -15.44
CA ARG A 79 8.17 19.83 -15.98
C ARG A 79 9.13 19.53 -14.83
N ILE A 80 10.15 18.75 -15.11
CA ILE A 80 11.15 18.37 -14.12
C ILE A 80 12.43 19.16 -14.38
N GLU A 81 12.93 19.80 -13.34
CA GLU A 81 14.27 20.38 -13.31
C GLU A 81 15.22 19.37 -12.69
N VAL A 82 16.28 18.99 -13.40
CA VAL A 82 17.34 18.08 -12.95
C VAL A 82 18.67 18.83 -12.96
N ASN A 83 19.33 18.89 -11.80
CA ASN A 83 20.61 19.58 -11.59
C ASN A 83 20.63 21.03 -12.13
N GLY A 84 19.50 21.74 -12.02
CA GLY A 84 19.34 23.12 -12.47
C GLY A 84 18.93 23.29 -13.93
N SER A 85 18.85 22.21 -14.72
CA SER A 85 18.38 22.22 -16.11
C SER A 85 16.96 21.64 -16.20
N THR A 86 16.05 22.32 -16.88
CA THR A 86 14.70 21.78 -17.14
C THR A 86 14.76 20.76 -18.28
N GLU A 87 14.10 19.62 -18.11
CA GLU A 87 14.00 18.58 -19.15
C GLU A 87 13.35 19.13 -20.44
N SER A 88 13.67 18.53 -21.59
CA SER A 88 13.12 18.92 -22.89
C SER A 88 11.85 18.17 -23.29
N GLU A 89 11.43 17.19 -22.49
CA GLU A 89 10.25 16.36 -22.74
C GLU A 89 8.95 17.19 -22.71
N PRO A 90 7.91 16.77 -23.45
CA PRO A 90 6.59 17.37 -23.34
C PRO A 90 6.13 17.42 -21.87
N PRO A 91 5.49 18.51 -21.43
CA PRO A 91 4.98 18.61 -20.08
C PRO A 91 4.08 17.43 -19.72
N GLY A 92 4.21 16.97 -18.48
CA GLY A 92 3.16 16.16 -17.88
C GLY A 92 1.92 17.02 -17.60
N ARG A 93 0.79 16.36 -17.37
CA ARG A 93 -0.51 17.01 -17.14
C ARG A 93 -1.30 16.21 -16.12
N PHE A 94 -2.13 16.89 -15.34
CA PHE A 94 -3.22 16.27 -14.57
C PHE A 94 -4.32 17.30 -14.31
N HIS A 95 -5.48 16.84 -13.85
CA HIS A 95 -6.60 17.68 -13.42
C HIS A 95 -7.01 17.25 -12.02
N THR A 96 -7.01 18.16 -11.04
CA THR A 96 -7.52 17.86 -9.70
C THR A 96 -9.04 17.72 -9.74
N PRO A 97 -9.65 16.74 -9.05
CA PRO A 97 -11.10 16.66 -8.96
C PRO A 97 -11.69 17.84 -8.18
N GLY A 98 -12.99 18.09 -8.38
CA GLY A 98 -13.77 18.96 -7.51
C GLY A 98 -13.99 18.37 -6.12
N GLU A 99 -14.38 19.22 -5.16
CA GLU A 99 -14.77 18.79 -3.81
C GLU A 99 -16.29 18.59 -3.75
N GLY A 100 -16.75 17.60 -2.97
CA GLY A 100 -18.18 17.28 -2.88
C GLY A 100 -18.70 16.55 -4.13
N PRO A 101 -19.97 16.74 -4.53
CA PRO A 101 -20.49 16.18 -5.77
C PRO A 101 -19.67 16.59 -7.00
N TYR A 102 -19.26 15.62 -7.80
CA TYR A 102 -18.37 15.86 -8.95
C TYR A 102 -18.58 14.81 -10.03
N SER A 103 -18.88 15.26 -11.25
CA SER A 103 -18.95 14.40 -12.44
C SER A 103 -17.56 14.24 -13.05
N PHE A 104 -17.19 13.01 -13.38
CA PHE A 104 -15.90 12.69 -13.98
C PHE A 104 -15.97 11.40 -14.78
N ARG A 105 -14.93 11.13 -15.56
CA ARG A 105 -14.74 9.85 -16.23
C ARG A 105 -13.37 9.29 -15.90
N PHE A 106 -13.27 7.97 -15.83
CA PHE A 106 -11.99 7.26 -15.67
C PHE A 106 -11.94 6.07 -16.61
N ALA A 107 -10.73 5.67 -17.00
CA ALA A 107 -10.51 4.44 -17.74
C ALA A 107 -10.22 3.29 -16.79
N LEU A 108 -10.61 2.08 -17.18
CA LEU A 108 -10.42 0.83 -16.47
C LEU A 108 -9.65 -0.14 -17.37
N GLY A 109 -8.58 -0.76 -16.89
CA GLY A 109 -7.76 -1.69 -17.67
C GLY A 109 -7.11 -2.76 -16.81
N ALA A 110 -6.75 -3.86 -17.45
CA ALA A 110 -6.00 -4.96 -16.83
C ALA A 110 -5.20 -5.71 -17.91
N CYS A 111 -4.36 -6.64 -17.48
CA CYS A 111 -3.79 -7.68 -18.35
C CYS A 111 -3.01 -7.09 -19.54
N MET A 112 -1.92 -6.38 -19.23
CA MET A 112 -0.98 -5.85 -20.21
C MET A 112 0.35 -6.59 -20.22
N GLY A 113 1.01 -6.65 -21.38
CA GLY A 113 2.39 -7.14 -21.46
C GLY A 113 3.37 -6.18 -20.79
N GLY A 114 4.42 -6.72 -20.15
CA GLY A 114 5.40 -5.91 -19.40
C GLY A 114 6.13 -4.85 -20.24
N SER A 115 6.23 -5.03 -21.56
CA SER A 115 6.78 -4.04 -22.51
C SER A 115 5.76 -3.60 -23.57
N SER A 116 4.48 -3.63 -23.23
CA SER A 116 3.40 -3.34 -24.18
C SER A 116 3.53 -1.93 -24.75
N ASN A 117 3.46 -1.80 -26.06
CA ASN A 117 3.43 -0.50 -26.73
C ASN A 117 2.22 -0.39 -27.66
N ARG A 118 1.08 -0.94 -27.23
CA ARG A 118 -0.16 -0.96 -28.01
C ARG A 118 -0.81 0.41 -28.11
N LEU A 119 -1.67 0.57 -29.12
CA LEU A 119 -2.37 1.83 -29.39
C LEU A 119 -3.33 2.19 -28.24
N VAL A 120 -3.80 1.19 -27.50
CA VAL A 120 -4.77 1.34 -26.40
C VAL A 120 -4.38 2.43 -25.38
N PHE A 121 -3.08 2.59 -25.07
CA PHE A 121 -2.62 3.60 -24.11
C PHE A 121 -2.82 5.03 -24.62
N GLU A 122 -2.53 5.29 -25.90
CA GLU A 122 -2.83 6.59 -26.51
C GLU A 122 -4.34 6.81 -26.62
N THR A 123 -5.10 5.74 -26.89
CA THR A 123 -6.56 5.80 -26.99
C THR A 123 -7.20 6.17 -25.65
N ILE A 124 -6.71 5.63 -24.54
CA ILE A 124 -7.12 6.03 -23.18
C ILE A 124 -6.84 7.51 -22.93
N GLU A 125 -5.65 8.02 -23.29
CA GLU A 125 -5.31 9.44 -23.14
C GLU A 125 -6.30 10.34 -23.91
N ARG A 126 -6.71 9.94 -25.12
CA ARG A 126 -7.68 10.68 -25.95
C ARG A 126 -9.09 10.72 -25.37
N GLN A 127 -9.47 9.79 -24.47
CA GLN A 127 -10.79 9.80 -23.83
C GLN A 127 -10.98 10.93 -22.79
N ASN A 128 -9.93 11.72 -22.51
CA ASN A 128 -9.94 12.83 -21.55
C ASN A 128 -10.39 12.36 -20.14
N VAL A 129 -9.77 11.27 -19.68
CA VAL A 129 -10.03 10.68 -18.36
C VAL A 129 -9.35 11.46 -17.24
N LEU A 130 -10.00 11.52 -16.07
CA LEU A 130 -9.45 12.13 -14.87
C LEU A 130 -8.27 11.32 -14.34
N PHE A 131 -8.40 9.99 -14.37
CA PHE A 131 -7.36 9.04 -14.00
C PHE A 131 -7.59 7.71 -14.75
N PHE A 132 -6.58 6.86 -14.70
CA PHE A 132 -6.61 5.48 -15.21
C PHE A 132 -6.53 4.50 -14.03
N LEU A 133 -7.47 3.56 -13.95
CA LEU A 133 -7.52 2.50 -12.94
C LEU A 133 -7.06 1.19 -13.55
N HIS A 134 -5.91 0.69 -13.10
CA HIS A 134 -5.38 -0.60 -13.52
C HIS A 134 -5.63 -1.65 -12.42
N THR A 135 -6.36 -2.71 -12.74
CA THR A 135 -6.85 -3.68 -11.72
C THR A 135 -5.93 -4.89 -11.52
N GLY A 136 -4.81 -4.96 -12.23
CA GLY A 136 -3.79 -6.00 -12.07
C GLY A 136 -3.30 -6.56 -13.40
N ASP A 137 -2.28 -7.39 -13.32
CA ASP A 137 -1.49 -7.90 -14.44
C ASP A 137 -0.86 -6.78 -15.28
N MET A 138 -0.12 -5.92 -14.59
CA MET A 138 0.68 -4.86 -15.19
C MET A 138 1.92 -5.45 -15.90
N HIS A 139 2.39 -6.61 -15.44
CA HIS A 139 3.33 -7.45 -16.17
C HIS A 139 2.99 -8.93 -15.99
N TYR A 140 3.53 -9.78 -16.87
CA TYR A 140 3.38 -11.25 -16.80
C TYR A 140 4.68 -11.92 -16.33
N GLY A 141 5.29 -11.31 -15.32
CA GLY A 141 6.65 -11.67 -14.87
C GLY A 141 6.71 -13.04 -14.21
N ASN A 142 5.65 -13.45 -13.50
CA ASN A 142 5.58 -14.74 -12.81
C ASN A 142 6.76 -14.96 -11.84
N ILE A 143 7.15 -13.92 -11.12
CA ILE A 143 8.45 -13.85 -10.44
C ILE A 143 8.45 -14.79 -9.22
N ALA A 144 9.35 -15.76 -9.22
CA ALA A 144 9.49 -16.79 -8.18
C ALA A 144 10.86 -16.80 -7.49
N ASP A 145 11.88 -16.26 -8.15
CA ASP A 145 13.26 -16.21 -7.70
C ASP A 145 13.94 -14.94 -8.22
N ASN A 146 15.20 -14.74 -7.84
CA ASN A 146 15.99 -13.55 -8.18
C ASN A 146 15.23 -12.21 -7.95
N CYS A 147 14.41 -12.20 -6.88
CA CYS A 147 13.26 -11.30 -6.74
C CYS A 147 13.58 -9.82 -7.00
N GLU A 148 14.64 -9.28 -6.36
CA GLU A 148 14.97 -7.85 -6.47
C GLU A 148 15.35 -7.44 -7.90
N GLN A 149 16.02 -8.31 -8.64
CA GLN A 149 16.41 -8.04 -10.02
C GLN A 149 15.22 -8.18 -10.97
N GLU A 150 14.44 -9.25 -10.84
CA GLU A 150 13.30 -9.49 -11.74
C GLU A 150 12.20 -8.44 -11.56
N PHE A 151 11.88 -8.04 -10.32
CA PHE A 151 10.92 -6.96 -10.09
C PHE A 151 11.43 -5.62 -10.62
N ARG A 152 12.72 -5.32 -10.43
CA ARG A 152 13.33 -4.12 -11.02
C ARG A 152 13.20 -4.14 -12.53
N GLN A 153 13.53 -5.25 -13.19
CA GLN A 153 13.44 -5.36 -14.64
C GLN A 153 11.99 -5.21 -15.13
N ALA A 154 11.02 -5.84 -14.46
CA ALA A 154 9.62 -5.73 -14.82
C ALA A 154 9.12 -4.27 -14.81
N PHE A 155 9.44 -3.51 -13.75
CA PHE A 155 9.08 -2.09 -13.71
C PHE A 155 9.87 -1.24 -14.72
N GLN A 156 11.13 -1.57 -15.00
CA GLN A 156 11.90 -0.88 -16.05
C GLN A 156 11.33 -1.11 -17.45
N ASP A 157 10.86 -2.32 -17.77
CA ASP A 157 10.22 -2.65 -19.04
C ASP A 157 8.90 -1.87 -19.24
N ILE A 158 8.10 -1.78 -18.17
CA ILE A 158 6.85 -1.00 -18.14
C ILE A 158 7.17 0.48 -18.40
N LEU A 159 8.11 1.03 -17.63
CA LEU A 159 8.41 2.47 -17.62
C LEU A 159 9.23 2.95 -18.82
N SER A 160 9.86 2.03 -19.56
CA SER A 160 10.58 2.33 -20.81
C SER A 160 9.71 2.21 -22.06
N SER A 161 8.48 1.69 -21.94
CA SER A 161 7.55 1.54 -23.06
C SER A 161 6.95 2.91 -23.47
N PRO A 162 7.21 3.43 -24.69
CA PRO A 162 6.92 4.84 -25.02
C PRO A 162 5.47 5.28 -24.83
N ARG A 163 4.49 4.48 -25.27
CA ARG A 163 3.06 4.82 -25.13
C ARG A 163 2.57 4.73 -23.69
N GLN A 164 3.09 3.77 -22.92
CA GLN A 164 2.77 3.65 -21.49
C GLN A 164 3.32 4.85 -20.72
N GLN A 165 4.60 5.17 -20.94
CA GLN A 165 5.27 6.29 -20.29
C GLN A 165 4.59 7.63 -20.62
N ALA A 166 4.16 7.82 -21.88
CA ALA A 166 3.39 8.99 -22.28
C ALA A 166 2.05 9.10 -21.51
N LEU A 167 1.32 7.99 -21.37
CA LEU A 167 0.09 7.92 -20.58
C LEU A 167 0.36 8.23 -19.10
N TYR A 168 1.35 7.56 -18.47
CA TYR A 168 1.64 7.68 -17.03
C TYR A 168 2.17 9.06 -16.64
N ARG A 169 2.71 9.81 -17.60
CA ARG A 169 3.13 11.19 -17.44
C ARG A 169 1.97 12.20 -17.56
N ARG A 170 0.82 11.82 -18.11
CA ARG A 170 -0.28 12.77 -18.43
C ARG A 170 -1.64 12.38 -17.84
N VAL A 171 -1.75 11.16 -17.35
CA VAL A 171 -2.95 10.63 -16.70
C VAL A 171 -2.52 9.99 -15.39
N PRO A 172 -2.96 10.54 -14.23
CA PRO A 172 -2.74 9.90 -12.94
C PRO A 172 -3.29 8.48 -12.93
N LEU A 173 -2.55 7.55 -12.30
CA LEU A 173 -2.89 6.14 -12.28
C LEU A 173 -3.18 5.67 -10.85
N ALA A 174 -4.24 4.88 -10.69
CA ALA A 174 -4.51 4.06 -9.51
C ALA A 174 -4.31 2.59 -9.88
N TYR A 175 -3.50 1.85 -9.13
CA TYR A 175 -3.06 0.49 -9.49
C TYR A 175 -3.24 -0.47 -8.32
N MET A 176 -3.83 -1.64 -8.57
CA MET A 176 -3.77 -2.79 -7.69
C MET A 176 -3.11 -3.94 -8.44
N TRP A 177 -2.20 -4.68 -7.80
CA TRP A 177 -1.62 -5.87 -8.42
C TRP A 177 -2.66 -6.98 -8.59
N ASP A 178 -2.37 -7.92 -9.48
CA ASP A 178 -2.92 -9.28 -9.40
C ASP A 178 -1.79 -10.32 -9.30
N ASP A 179 -2.04 -11.60 -9.60
CA ASP A 179 -1.08 -12.68 -9.36
C ASP A 179 0.23 -12.50 -10.12
N HIS A 180 0.18 -12.08 -11.39
CA HIS A 180 1.40 -11.98 -12.19
C HIS A 180 2.34 -10.85 -11.77
N ASP A 181 1.82 -9.86 -11.04
CA ASP A 181 2.57 -8.77 -10.45
C ASP A 181 3.03 -9.07 -9.02
N TYR A 182 2.34 -9.98 -8.34
CA TYR A 182 2.66 -10.35 -6.96
C TYR A 182 3.64 -11.53 -6.87
N GLY A 183 3.54 -12.48 -7.81
CA GLY A 183 4.36 -13.69 -7.84
C GLY A 183 4.09 -14.54 -9.08
N PRO A 184 4.20 -15.88 -8.99
CA PRO A 184 3.81 -16.80 -10.06
C PRO A 184 2.31 -16.74 -10.38
N ASN A 185 1.93 -17.28 -11.54
CA ASN A 185 0.52 -17.48 -11.94
C ASN A 185 -0.27 -18.18 -10.83
N ASP A 186 -1.49 -17.71 -10.59
CA ASP A 186 -2.34 -18.13 -9.49
C ASP A 186 -1.63 -18.01 -8.12
N SER A 187 -0.84 -16.96 -7.89
CA SER A 187 -0.17 -16.79 -6.60
C SER A 187 -1.15 -16.51 -5.45
N ASP A 188 -0.72 -16.89 -4.25
CA ASP A 188 -1.41 -16.70 -2.98
C ASP A 188 -0.40 -16.28 -1.90
N ALA A 189 -0.80 -16.26 -0.62
CA ALA A 189 0.05 -15.84 0.49
C ALA A 189 1.42 -16.57 0.59
N LYS A 190 1.61 -17.70 -0.11
CA LYS A 190 2.87 -18.46 -0.12
C LYS A 190 3.84 -18.04 -1.24
N ALA A 191 3.55 -16.98 -1.99
CA ALA A 191 4.43 -16.49 -3.05
C ALA A 191 5.87 -16.26 -2.53
N PRO A 192 6.90 -16.85 -3.17
CA PRO A 192 8.28 -16.81 -2.64
C PRO A 192 8.85 -15.40 -2.48
N CYS A 193 8.48 -14.47 -3.37
CA CYS A 193 9.02 -13.12 -3.45
C CYS A 193 8.14 -12.05 -2.79
N ARG A 194 7.14 -12.41 -1.98
CA ARG A 194 6.09 -11.47 -1.49
C ARG A 194 6.62 -10.19 -0.84
N GLU A 195 7.67 -10.28 -0.02
CA GLU A 195 8.26 -9.08 0.61
C GLU A 195 8.87 -8.13 -0.43
N VAL A 196 9.50 -8.67 -1.47
CA VAL A 196 10.13 -7.89 -2.54
C VAL A 196 9.08 -7.33 -3.49
N ALA A 197 8.01 -8.07 -3.77
CA ALA A 197 6.86 -7.59 -4.53
C ALA A 197 6.29 -6.32 -3.89
N ARG A 198 6.03 -6.36 -2.57
CA ARG A 198 5.56 -5.18 -1.81
C ARG A 198 6.54 -4.01 -1.84
N LYS A 199 7.83 -4.26 -1.58
CA LYS A 199 8.87 -3.20 -1.61
C LYS A 199 8.95 -2.56 -3.00
N SER A 200 8.84 -3.36 -4.05
CA SER A 200 8.87 -2.89 -5.44
C SER A 200 7.63 -2.05 -5.75
N TYR A 201 6.44 -2.51 -5.34
CA TYR A 201 5.21 -1.72 -5.45
C TYR A 201 5.36 -0.34 -4.77
N GLN A 202 5.84 -0.30 -3.52
CA GLN A 202 6.06 0.98 -2.81
C GLN A 202 7.12 1.87 -3.47
N ARG A 203 8.15 1.28 -4.08
CA ARG A 203 9.24 2.00 -4.76
C ARG A 203 8.77 2.65 -6.06
N TYR A 204 8.09 1.89 -6.94
CA TYR A 204 7.79 2.36 -8.30
C TYR A 204 6.40 2.98 -8.45
N VAL A 205 5.41 2.52 -7.67
CA VAL A 205 4.00 2.92 -7.87
C VAL A 205 3.67 4.17 -7.03
N PRO A 206 3.14 5.25 -7.64
CA PRO A 206 2.62 6.43 -6.92
C PRO A 206 1.25 6.15 -6.27
N HIS A 207 1.22 5.22 -5.32
CA HIS A 207 0.02 4.72 -4.66
C HIS A 207 -0.60 5.72 -3.66
N TYR A 208 -1.89 5.57 -3.34
CA TYR A 208 -2.54 6.24 -2.20
C TYR A 208 -2.01 5.67 -0.87
N PRO A 209 -2.28 6.29 0.29
CA PRO A 209 -1.86 5.73 1.57
C PRO A 209 -2.30 4.26 1.74
N LEU A 210 -1.36 3.38 2.05
CA LEU A 210 -1.62 1.95 2.25
C LEU A 210 -2.20 1.73 3.66
N ALA A 211 -3.26 0.93 3.77
CA ALA A 211 -4.03 0.74 5.00
C ALA A 211 -3.22 0.10 6.14
N PHE A 212 -2.27 -0.79 5.83
CA PHE A 212 -1.61 -1.65 6.81
C PHE A 212 -0.15 -1.27 7.14
N GLY A 213 0.34 -0.12 6.66
CA GLY A 213 1.67 0.39 7.04
C GLY A 213 2.85 -0.32 6.37
N GLN A 214 3.85 -0.77 7.14
CA GLN A 214 5.12 -1.30 6.65
C GLN A 214 5.31 -2.78 7.04
N GLY A 215 6.20 -3.48 6.34
CA GLY A 215 6.46 -4.91 6.56
C GLY A 215 5.70 -5.82 5.61
N ASP A 216 5.66 -7.11 5.90
CA ASP A 216 4.94 -8.11 5.10
C ASP A 216 3.44 -8.10 5.43
N VAL A 217 2.73 -7.16 4.82
CA VAL A 217 1.30 -6.88 5.02
C VAL A 217 0.64 -6.51 3.68
N PRO A 218 -0.70 -6.49 3.57
CA PRO A 218 -1.40 -6.14 2.33
C PRO A 218 -1.13 -4.72 1.83
N ILE A 219 -1.15 -4.53 0.50
CA ILE A 219 -1.08 -3.18 -0.13
C ILE A 219 -2.46 -2.53 -0.31
N SER A 220 -3.47 -2.99 0.41
CA SER A 220 -4.83 -2.47 0.27
C SER A 220 -4.86 -0.96 0.55
N GLN A 221 -5.65 -0.25 -0.24
CA GLN A 221 -5.75 1.21 -0.20
C GLN A 221 -7.16 1.64 -0.59
N SER A 222 -7.56 2.83 -0.11
CA SER A 222 -8.80 3.46 -0.52
C SER A 222 -8.60 4.94 -0.79
N PHE A 223 -9.47 5.51 -1.62
CA PHE A 223 -9.51 6.94 -1.90
C PHE A 223 -10.90 7.36 -2.35
N VAL A 224 -11.18 8.67 -2.31
CA VAL A 224 -12.48 9.22 -2.68
C VAL A 224 -12.30 10.28 -3.76
N ILE A 225 -13.09 10.18 -4.82
CA ILE A 225 -13.27 11.23 -5.82
C ILE A 225 -14.76 11.50 -5.93
N GLY A 226 -15.15 12.76 -5.76
CA GLY A 226 -16.55 13.13 -5.68
C GLY A 226 -17.24 12.42 -4.51
N ARG A 227 -18.31 11.69 -4.80
CA ARG A 227 -19.01 10.79 -3.86
C ARG A 227 -18.82 9.30 -4.20
N VAL A 228 -17.69 8.95 -4.82
CA VAL A 228 -17.31 7.55 -5.10
C VAL A 228 -16.06 7.19 -4.29
N ARG A 229 -16.16 6.18 -3.43
CA ARG A 229 -15.05 5.59 -2.71
C ARG A 229 -14.51 4.40 -3.49
N PHE A 230 -13.27 4.50 -3.95
CA PHE A 230 -12.57 3.40 -4.56
C PHE A 230 -11.87 2.59 -3.48
N VAL A 231 -12.19 1.30 -3.40
CA VAL A 231 -11.59 0.36 -2.45
C VAL A 231 -10.80 -0.68 -3.23
N LEU A 232 -9.48 -0.56 -3.18
CA LEU A 232 -8.55 -1.46 -3.84
C LEU A 232 -8.07 -2.48 -2.80
N ALA A 233 -8.68 -3.66 -2.80
CA ALA A 233 -8.34 -4.76 -1.92
C ALA A 233 -7.22 -5.63 -2.52
N ASP A 234 -6.34 -6.14 -1.68
CA ASP A 234 -5.25 -7.02 -2.08
C ASP A 234 -5.69 -8.48 -1.93
N LEU A 235 -6.12 -9.09 -3.04
CA LEU A 235 -6.70 -10.44 -3.04
C LEU A 235 -5.64 -11.54 -3.27
N ARG A 236 -4.36 -11.23 -3.03
CA ARG A 236 -3.23 -12.16 -3.24
C ARG A 236 -2.41 -12.37 -1.99
N SER A 237 -2.00 -11.31 -1.28
CA SER A 237 -1.01 -11.43 -0.21
C SER A 237 -1.49 -12.19 1.03
N GLU A 238 -2.79 -12.17 1.30
CA GLU A 238 -3.41 -12.92 2.40
C GLU A 238 -4.32 -14.06 1.91
N LYS A 239 -4.29 -14.35 0.60
CA LYS A 239 -5.08 -15.43 0.01
C LYS A 239 -4.63 -16.77 0.59
N SER A 240 -5.60 -17.52 1.11
CA SER A 240 -5.46 -18.90 1.58
C SER A 240 -6.38 -19.80 0.79
N ARG A 241 -5.84 -20.79 0.08
CA ARG A 241 -6.63 -21.65 -0.80
C ARG A 241 -7.50 -22.63 0.01
N PRO A 242 -8.76 -22.87 -0.40
CA PRO A 242 -9.57 -23.93 0.17
C PRO A 242 -8.94 -25.31 -0.08
N VAL A 243 -9.23 -26.26 0.81
CA VAL A 243 -8.79 -27.66 0.67
C VAL A 243 -10.02 -28.52 0.40
N PHE A 244 -9.92 -29.42 -0.58
CA PHE A 244 -10.98 -30.32 -0.99
C PHE A 244 -10.57 -31.78 -0.78
N GLU A 245 -11.57 -32.63 -0.56
CA GLU A 245 -11.37 -34.08 -0.62
C GLU A 245 -10.80 -34.50 -2.00
N PRO A 246 -9.93 -35.53 -2.03
CA PRO A 246 -9.42 -36.07 -3.29
C PRO A 246 -10.57 -36.46 -4.24
N ASN A 247 -10.48 -36.00 -5.49
CA ASN A 247 -11.49 -36.27 -6.53
C ASN A 247 -12.95 -35.87 -6.22
N SER A 248 -13.22 -35.05 -5.20
CA SER A 248 -14.55 -34.50 -4.89
C SER A 248 -14.55 -32.97 -4.83
N CYS A 249 -15.72 -32.35 -4.99
CA CYS A 249 -15.94 -30.92 -4.68
C CYS A 249 -16.21 -30.67 -3.19
N ASP A 250 -16.20 -31.70 -2.36
CA ASP A 250 -16.39 -31.57 -0.91
C ASP A 250 -15.22 -30.83 -0.28
N LYS A 251 -15.52 -29.69 0.35
CA LYS A 251 -14.54 -28.84 0.99
C LYS A 251 -14.28 -29.29 2.42
N VAL A 252 -13.02 -29.54 2.76
CA VAL A 252 -12.59 -29.91 4.13
C VAL A 252 -12.06 -28.71 4.91
N GLN A 253 -11.62 -27.67 4.21
CA GLN A 253 -11.17 -26.41 4.80
C GLN A 253 -11.55 -25.24 3.91
N THR A 254 -12.17 -24.23 4.50
CA THR A 254 -12.46 -22.96 3.81
C THR A 254 -11.18 -22.20 3.50
N GLY A 255 -11.17 -21.52 2.36
CA GLY A 255 -10.15 -20.54 2.02
C GLY A 255 -10.66 -19.12 2.30
N SER A 256 -9.81 -18.14 2.04
CA SER A 256 -10.14 -16.72 2.12
C SER A 256 -9.27 -15.95 1.13
N ASN A 257 -9.85 -15.01 0.38
CA ASN A 257 -9.12 -14.06 -0.46
C ASN A 257 -8.62 -12.86 0.36
N PHE A 258 -9.37 -12.45 1.39
CA PHE A 258 -9.06 -11.26 2.19
C PHE A 258 -8.12 -11.55 3.37
N GLY A 259 -8.19 -12.73 3.96
CA GLY A 259 -7.58 -13.04 5.26
C GLY A 259 -8.04 -12.04 6.32
N PHE A 260 -7.11 -11.47 7.08
CA PHE A 260 -7.43 -10.50 8.13
C PHE A 260 -7.91 -9.14 7.60
N GLN A 261 -7.73 -8.86 6.31
CA GLN A 261 -8.07 -7.55 5.73
C GLN A 261 -9.59 -7.38 5.49
N LEU A 262 -10.39 -8.45 5.68
CA LEU A 262 -11.84 -8.42 5.48
C LEU A 262 -12.54 -7.41 6.40
N ASP A 263 -12.06 -7.26 7.64
CA ASP A 263 -12.61 -6.30 8.59
C ASP A 263 -12.39 -4.86 8.10
N TRP A 264 -11.16 -4.53 7.68
CA TRP A 264 -10.86 -3.23 7.06
C TRP A 264 -11.75 -2.97 5.83
N PHE A 265 -11.94 -3.97 4.98
CA PHE A 265 -12.80 -3.83 3.80
C PHE A 265 -14.23 -3.47 4.19
N LYS A 266 -14.83 -4.18 5.15
CA LYS A 266 -16.16 -3.89 5.68
C LYS A 266 -16.25 -2.50 6.32
N GLU A 267 -15.20 -2.07 7.03
CA GLU A 267 -15.11 -0.71 7.58
C GLU A 267 -15.14 0.36 6.48
N GLU A 268 -14.43 0.16 5.36
CA GLU A 268 -14.47 1.07 4.21
C GLU A 268 -15.87 1.13 3.57
N LEU A 269 -16.58 -0.01 3.51
CA LEU A 269 -17.96 -0.07 3.01
C LEU A 269 -18.93 0.73 3.90
N LEU A 270 -18.82 0.57 5.22
CA LEU A 270 -19.64 1.33 6.18
C LEU A 270 -19.32 2.82 6.12
N ALA A 271 -18.04 3.18 6.07
CA ALA A 271 -17.59 4.56 5.94
C ALA A 271 -18.15 5.22 4.68
N ALA A 272 -18.21 4.50 3.56
CA ALA A 272 -18.86 4.99 2.34
C ALA A 272 -20.36 5.23 2.55
N LYS A 273 -21.10 4.25 3.09
CA LYS A 273 -22.54 4.38 3.36
C LYS A 273 -22.86 5.57 4.26
N GLN A 274 -22.08 5.76 5.32
CA GLN A 274 -22.25 6.86 6.28
C GLN A 274 -21.97 8.23 5.64
N GLN A 275 -21.05 8.29 4.68
CA GLN A 275 -20.70 9.52 3.96
C GLN A 275 -21.58 9.75 2.72
N GLY A 276 -22.59 8.91 2.48
CA GLY A 276 -23.45 9.00 1.29
C GLY A 276 -22.65 8.80 -0.01
N GLN A 277 -21.74 7.82 -0.02
CA GLN A 277 -20.86 7.49 -1.14
C GLN A 277 -21.23 6.14 -1.76
N VAL A 278 -21.00 5.99 -3.06
CA VAL A 278 -20.98 4.68 -3.73
C VAL A 278 -19.59 4.06 -3.56
N VAL A 279 -19.54 2.75 -3.31
CA VAL A 279 -18.30 1.99 -3.32
C VAL A 279 -18.00 1.49 -4.73
N ALA A 280 -16.79 1.76 -5.21
CA ALA A 280 -16.18 1.11 -6.36
C ALA A 280 -15.15 0.09 -5.84
N TRP A 281 -15.57 -1.16 -5.68
CA TRP A 281 -14.69 -2.22 -5.22
C TRP A 281 -13.88 -2.78 -6.39
N VAL A 282 -12.55 -2.65 -6.32
CA VAL A 282 -11.63 -3.26 -7.28
C VAL A 282 -11.31 -4.67 -6.83
N SER A 283 -11.74 -5.66 -7.62
CA SER A 283 -11.46 -7.08 -7.41
C SER A 283 -10.57 -7.58 -8.54
N GLY A 284 -9.31 -7.91 -8.26
CA GLY A 284 -8.39 -8.46 -9.26
C GLY A 284 -8.94 -9.72 -9.94
N ILE A 285 -9.66 -10.56 -9.18
CA ILE A 285 -10.24 -11.82 -9.64
C ILE A 285 -11.76 -11.72 -9.96
N PRO A 286 -12.30 -12.57 -10.86
CA PRO A 286 -13.71 -12.56 -11.26
C PRO A 286 -14.69 -12.88 -10.13
N TYR A 287 -15.68 -11.99 -9.96
CA TYR A 287 -16.69 -12.10 -8.89
C TYR A 287 -17.85 -13.06 -9.22
N ILE A 288 -18.40 -12.94 -10.43
CA ILE A 288 -19.51 -13.76 -10.90
C ILE A 288 -18.98 -15.12 -11.30
N ASN A 289 -19.11 -16.11 -10.42
CA ASN A 289 -18.82 -17.51 -10.74
C ASN A 289 -19.54 -18.42 -9.74
N ALA A 290 -20.60 -19.09 -10.15
CA ALA A 290 -21.44 -19.90 -9.26
C ALA A 290 -21.67 -21.29 -9.82
N ASP A 291 -22.03 -22.22 -8.93
CA ASP A 291 -22.31 -23.60 -9.32
C ASP A 291 -23.34 -23.69 -10.46
N GLY A 292 -23.05 -24.50 -11.47
CA GLY A 292 -23.82 -24.58 -12.72
C GLY A 292 -23.58 -23.45 -13.72
N GLY A 293 -22.73 -22.46 -13.42
CA GLY A 293 -22.31 -21.40 -14.33
C GLY A 293 -21.39 -21.88 -15.47
N PRO A 294 -21.26 -21.12 -16.57
CA PRO A 294 -20.63 -21.57 -17.81
C PRO A 294 -19.12 -21.89 -17.71
N ASN A 295 -18.41 -21.38 -16.69
CA ASN A 295 -17.00 -21.71 -16.42
C ASN A 295 -16.76 -22.01 -14.94
N TYR A 296 -17.78 -22.51 -14.24
CA TYR A 296 -17.61 -22.83 -12.84
C TYR A 296 -16.87 -24.16 -12.67
N HIS A 297 -15.80 -24.11 -11.89
CA HIS A 297 -15.07 -25.28 -11.43
C HIS A 297 -14.88 -25.17 -9.92
N CYS A 298 -15.44 -26.10 -9.16
CA CYS A 298 -15.44 -26.05 -7.69
C CYS A 298 -14.03 -25.97 -7.07
N LYS A 299 -13.01 -26.52 -7.75
CA LYS A 299 -11.59 -26.51 -7.31
C LYS A 299 -10.78 -25.34 -7.87
N GLU A 300 -11.37 -24.51 -8.71
CA GLU A 300 -10.72 -23.30 -9.20
C GLU A 300 -10.73 -22.24 -8.10
N ALA A 301 -9.55 -21.98 -7.56
CA ALA A 301 -9.35 -21.07 -6.44
C ALA A 301 -8.72 -19.73 -6.88
N ASP A 302 -8.84 -19.40 -8.16
CA ASP A 302 -8.39 -18.13 -8.77
C ASP A 302 -9.55 -17.22 -9.22
N ASN A 303 -10.72 -17.48 -8.67
CA ASN A 303 -11.88 -16.61 -8.78
C ASN A 303 -12.76 -16.78 -7.53
N TRP A 304 -13.80 -15.95 -7.41
CA TRP A 304 -14.69 -15.94 -6.26
C TRP A 304 -15.55 -17.21 -6.10
N GLY A 305 -15.68 -18.04 -7.15
CA GLY A 305 -16.40 -19.32 -7.11
C GLY A 305 -15.75 -20.36 -6.19
N GLY A 306 -14.44 -20.29 -5.95
CA GLY A 306 -13.74 -21.13 -4.96
C GLY A 306 -13.98 -20.72 -3.50
N TYR A 307 -14.53 -19.52 -3.27
CA TYR A 307 -14.70 -18.88 -1.96
C TYR A 307 -16.15 -18.48 -1.68
N PRO A 308 -17.14 -19.37 -1.88
CA PRO A 308 -18.56 -19.02 -1.78
C PRO A 308 -18.98 -18.60 -0.36
N GLU A 309 -18.31 -19.06 0.69
CA GLU A 309 -18.61 -18.69 2.08
C GLU A 309 -18.22 -17.24 2.36
N GLU A 310 -16.98 -16.85 2.03
CA GLU A 310 -16.51 -15.46 2.17
C GLU A 310 -17.27 -14.51 1.22
N ARG A 311 -17.59 -14.96 0.00
CA ARG A 311 -18.41 -14.19 -0.94
C ARG A 311 -19.79 -13.89 -0.35
N ARG A 312 -20.42 -14.91 0.22
CA ARG A 312 -21.74 -14.78 0.85
C ARG A 312 -21.67 -13.90 2.08
N GLU A 313 -20.63 -14.02 2.90
CA GLU A 313 -20.43 -13.14 4.06
C GLU A 313 -20.33 -11.66 3.65
N ILE A 314 -19.60 -11.36 2.56
CA ILE A 314 -19.50 -10.01 2.01
C ILE A 314 -20.86 -9.55 1.45
N ALA A 315 -21.54 -10.39 0.67
CA ALA A 315 -22.85 -10.07 0.09
C ALA A 315 -23.92 -9.85 1.17
N ASP A 316 -23.95 -10.70 2.20
CA ASP A 316 -24.83 -10.57 3.37
C ASP A 316 -24.57 -9.26 4.11
N PHE A 317 -23.30 -8.87 4.26
CA PHE A 317 -22.92 -7.61 4.89
C PHE A 317 -23.40 -6.40 4.08
N ILE A 318 -23.25 -6.45 2.75
CA ILE A 318 -23.73 -5.41 1.83
C ILE A 318 -25.26 -5.27 1.90
N ALA A 319 -25.99 -6.40 1.84
CA ALA A 319 -27.45 -6.43 1.92
C ALA A 319 -27.95 -5.89 3.26
N ALA A 320 -27.33 -6.31 4.38
CA ALA A 320 -27.74 -5.92 5.72
C ALA A 320 -27.60 -4.41 6.01
N HIS A 321 -26.69 -3.74 5.30
CA HIS A 321 -26.40 -2.31 5.49
C HIS A 321 -26.81 -1.43 4.31
N ASP A 322 -27.48 -2.00 3.30
CA ASP A 322 -27.96 -1.28 2.11
C ASP A 322 -26.82 -0.46 1.44
N ILE A 323 -25.67 -1.11 1.23
CA ILE A 323 -24.46 -0.43 0.75
C ILE A 323 -24.52 -0.28 -0.78
N PRO A 324 -24.53 0.95 -1.34
CA PRO A 324 -24.44 1.14 -2.77
C PRO A 324 -23.03 0.80 -3.26
N ILE A 325 -22.91 -0.21 -4.12
CA ILE A 325 -21.61 -0.75 -4.54
C ILE A 325 -21.64 -1.23 -5.99
N MET A 326 -20.50 -1.05 -6.67
CA MET A 326 -20.16 -1.71 -7.94
C MET A 326 -18.83 -2.44 -7.81
N ILE A 327 -18.62 -3.46 -8.64
CA ILE A 327 -17.35 -4.19 -8.75
C ILE A 327 -16.68 -3.87 -10.08
N LEU A 328 -15.40 -3.55 -10.01
CA LEU A 328 -14.52 -3.33 -11.16
C LEU A 328 -13.48 -4.45 -11.18
N GLY A 329 -13.50 -5.27 -12.23
CA GLY A 329 -12.75 -6.52 -12.32
C GLY A 329 -11.66 -6.52 -13.39
N GLY A 330 -10.65 -7.38 -13.22
CA GLY A 330 -9.61 -7.70 -14.21
C GLY A 330 -9.59 -9.19 -14.56
N ASP A 331 -8.39 -9.73 -14.82
CA ASP A 331 -8.00 -11.16 -14.95
C ASP A 331 -8.68 -11.99 -16.07
N ALA A 332 -9.95 -11.77 -16.35
CA ALA A 332 -10.74 -12.58 -17.27
C ALA A 332 -10.37 -12.44 -18.76
N HIS A 333 -9.43 -11.55 -19.10
CA HIS A 333 -9.02 -11.20 -20.45
C HIS A 333 -10.19 -10.91 -21.40
N MET A 334 -11.18 -10.18 -20.91
CA MET A 334 -12.38 -9.84 -21.65
C MET A 334 -12.98 -8.55 -21.12
N THR A 335 -13.67 -7.84 -21.99
CA THR A 335 -14.61 -6.83 -21.54
C THR A 335 -15.95 -7.51 -21.27
N ALA A 336 -16.59 -7.29 -20.12
CA ALA A 336 -17.90 -7.86 -19.81
C ALA A 336 -18.66 -7.00 -18.79
N ILE A 337 -19.99 -6.92 -18.91
CA ILE A 337 -20.84 -6.12 -18.02
C ILE A 337 -22.02 -6.96 -17.51
N ASP A 338 -22.22 -6.94 -16.20
CA ASP A 338 -23.42 -7.43 -15.53
C ASP A 338 -24.08 -6.31 -14.73
N ASP A 339 -25.40 -6.23 -14.78
CA ASP A 339 -26.20 -5.20 -14.09
C ASP A 339 -26.54 -5.54 -12.63
N GLY A 340 -26.07 -6.67 -12.13
CA GLY A 340 -26.37 -7.19 -10.79
C GLY A 340 -27.32 -8.39 -10.80
N SER A 341 -27.90 -8.74 -11.95
CA SER A 341 -28.82 -9.88 -12.06
C SER A 341 -28.15 -11.24 -11.82
N ASN A 342 -26.83 -11.35 -11.96
CA ASN A 342 -26.09 -12.61 -11.79
C ASN A 342 -25.07 -12.57 -10.63
N SER A 343 -25.06 -11.50 -9.84
CA SER A 343 -24.05 -11.27 -8.79
C SER A 343 -24.61 -11.25 -7.37
N ASP A 344 -25.93 -11.35 -7.18
CA ASP A 344 -26.53 -11.40 -5.85
C ASP A 344 -26.27 -12.76 -5.17
N TYR A 345 -25.25 -12.78 -4.32
CA TYR A 345 -24.84 -13.96 -3.56
C TYR A 345 -25.25 -13.89 -2.08
N ALA A 346 -26.06 -12.91 -1.68
CA ALA A 346 -26.56 -12.81 -0.32
C ALA A 346 -27.56 -13.93 0.00
N THR A 347 -27.56 -14.37 1.24
CA THR A 347 -28.53 -15.28 1.83
C THR A 347 -29.92 -14.66 1.78
N GLY A 348 -30.75 -15.13 0.85
CA GLY A 348 -32.09 -14.58 0.63
C GLY A 348 -32.13 -13.39 -0.34
N GLY A 349 -31.00 -13.06 -0.98
CA GLY A 349 -30.83 -11.94 -1.88
C GLY A 349 -30.74 -10.58 -1.17
N GLY A 350 -30.80 -9.50 -1.94
CA GLY A 350 -30.75 -8.12 -1.44
C GLY A 350 -29.39 -7.44 -1.61
N ALA A 351 -28.44 -8.07 -2.31
CA ALA A 351 -27.19 -7.44 -2.73
C ALA A 351 -26.90 -7.69 -4.21
N PRO A 352 -27.75 -7.24 -5.16
CA PRO A 352 -27.38 -7.20 -6.56
C PRO A 352 -26.27 -6.17 -6.78
N ILE A 353 -25.13 -6.59 -7.32
CA ILE A 353 -23.95 -5.73 -7.49
C ILE A 353 -23.60 -5.62 -8.98
N PRO A 354 -23.69 -4.46 -9.61
CA PRO A 354 -23.19 -4.27 -10.98
C PRO A 354 -21.70 -4.61 -11.06
N VAL A 355 -21.31 -5.37 -12.10
CA VAL A 355 -19.93 -5.82 -12.32
C VAL A 355 -19.46 -5.38 -13.69
N PHE A 356 -18.31 -4.70 -13.75
CA PHE A 356 -17.63 -4.37 -14.99
C PHE A 356 -16.22 -4.96 -15.03
N HIS A 357 -15.99 -5.90 -15.95
CA HIS A 357 -14.65 -6.40 -16.25
C HIS A 357 -13.96 -5.52 -17.28
N ALA A 358 -12.77 -5.05 -16.91
CA ALA A 358 -11.85 -4.35 -17.77
C ALA A 358 -11.44 -5.25 -18.94
N GLY A 359 -11.48 -4.71 -20.15
CA GLY A 359 -10.86 -5.36 -21.31
C GLY A 359 -9.37 -5.62 -21.08
N SER A 360 -8.86 -6.67 -21.74
CA SER A 360 -7.42 -6.93 -21.78
C SER A 360 -6.73 -5.86 -22.61
N LEU A 361 -5.79 -5.13 -22.01
CA LEU A 361 -5.02 -4.10 -22.70
C LEU A 361 -4.14 -4.71 -23.80
N ASP A 362 -3.63 -5.93 -23.60
CA ASP A 362 -2.70 -6.57 -24.55
C ASP A 362 -2.97 -8.06 -24.77
N ARG A 363 -3.22 -8.80 -23.69
CA ARG A 363 -3.30 -10.27 -23.70
C ARG A 363 -4.43 -10.81 -24.58
N GLY A 364 -4.20 -12.04 -25.07
CA GLY A 364 -5.21 -12.79 -25.81
C GLY A 364 -6.47 -13.05 -24.98
N GLY A 365 -7.61 -13.06 -25.65
CA GLY A 365 -8.90 -13.09 -24.99
C GLY A 365 -9.27 -14.41 -24.32
N SER A 366 -9.90 -14.35 -23.15
CA SER A 366 -10.45 -15.49 -22.40
C SER A 366 -11.91 -15.23 -22.00
N TYR A 367 -12.53 -16.14 -21.27
CA TYR A 367 -13.84 -15.95 -20.64
C TYR A 367 -13.84 -16.66 -19.29
N LYS A 368 -13.94 -15.91 -18.20
CA LYS A 368 -14.01 -16.43 -16.84
C LYS A 368 -15.32 -16.01 -16.20
N GLY A 369 -15.90 -16.88 -15.38
CA GLY A 369 -17.12 -16.56 -14.65
C GLY A 369 -18.38 -16.45 -15.53
N GLY A 370 -19.28 -15.55 -15.14
CA GLY A 370 -20.56 -15.27 -15.80
C GLY A 370 -21.72 -16.16 -15.33
N PRO A 371 -22.91 -16.03 -15.96
CA PRO A 371 -23.20 -15.19 -17.13
C PRO A 371 -23.16 -13.68 -16.82
N TYR A 372 -23.06 -12.88 -17.89
CA TYR A 372 -23.02 -11.41 -17.84
C TYR A 372 -24.21 -10.87 -18.62
N SER A 373 -25.07 -10.09 -17.98
CA SER A 373 -26.37 -9.69 -18.56
C SER A 373 -26.26 -8.84 -19.83
N HIS A 374 -25.18 -8.08 -20.00
CA HIS A 374 -24.90 -7.29 -21.20
C HIS A 374 -23.83 -7.95 -22.10
N GLY A 375 -23.53 -9.23 -21.84
CA GLY A 375 -22.59 -10.02 -22.60
C GLY A 375 -21.13 -9.69 -22.34
N TYR A 376 -20.27 -10.28 -23.17
CA TYR A 376 -18.83 -10.14 -23.10
C TYR A 376 -18.19 -10.09 -24.49
N ARG A 377 -16.95 -9.60 -24.53
CA ARG A 377 -16.09 -9.55 -25.72
C ARG A 377 -14.68 -9.97 -25.32
N LYS A 378 -14.20 -11.04 -25.93
CA LYS A 378 -12.82 -11.52 -25.81
C LYS A 378 -11.90 -10.65 -26.68
N GLY A 379 -10.65 -10.49 -26.27
CA GLY A 379 -9.59 -9.93 -27.11
C GLY A 379 -8.71 -8.95 -26.36
N GLY A 380 -7.54 -8.64 -26.95
CA GLY A 380 -6.61 -7.64 -26.44
C GLY A 380 -6.77 -6.28 -27.12
N GLY A 381 -6.17 -5.24 -26.54
CA GLY A 381 -6.33 -3.87 -27.02
C GLY A 381 -7.68 -3.29 -26.64
N GLN A 382 -8.23 -3.71 -25.51
CA GLN A 382 -9.53 -3.31 -25.00
C GLN A 382 -9.37 -2.63 -23.65
N PHE A 383 -10.29 -1.73 -23.33
CA PHE A 383 -10.35 -1.07 -22.03
C PHE A 383 -11.80 -0.70 -21.71
N GLY A 384 -12.07 -0.43 -20.44
CA GLY A 384 -13.35 0.13 -20.00
C GLY A 384 -13.28 1.64 -19.86
N LEU A 385 -14.35 2.33 -20.22
CA LEU A 385 -14.59 3.73 -19.87
C LEU A 385 -15.77 3.78 -18.91
N VAL A 386 -15.59 4.47 -17.78
CA VAL A 386 -16.63 4.65 -16.76
C VAL A 386 -16.90 6.14 -16.61
N GLU A 387 -18.16 6.53 -16.76
CA GLU A 387 -18.61 7.92 -16.61
C GLU A 387 -19.50 8.04 -15.37
N ILE A 388 -19.08 8.90 -14.43
CA ILE A 388 -19.82 9.25 -13.22
C ILE A 388 -20.50 10.59 -13.47
N THR A 389 -21.82 10.63 -13.35
CA THR A 389 -22.62 11.85 -13.37
C THR A 389 -23.19 12.10 -11.98
N ASP A 390 -22.71 13.15 -11.34
CA ASP A 390 -23.10 13.51 -9.97
C ASP A 390 -23.51 14.99 -9.90
N PRO A 391 -24.82 15.30 -10.00
CA PRO A 391 -25.33 16.66 -9.89
C PRO A 391 -25.47 17.15 -8.43
N GLY A 392 -25.13 16.32 -7.43
CA GLY A 392 -25.24 16.67 -6.01
C GLY A 392 -26.60 16.39 -5.36
N GLY A 393 -27.45 15.58 -5.99
CA GLY A 393 -28.73 15.13 -5.43
C GLY A 393 -28.61 13.88 -4.54
N GLU A 394 -29.73 13.20 -4.33
CA GLU A 394 -29.84 11.96 -3.55
C GLU A 394 -29.37 10.72 -4.32
N ALA A 395 -28.89 10.88 -5.55
CA ALA A 395 -28.36 9.79 -6.36
C ALA A 395 -27.21 10.28 -7.23
N LEU A 396 -26.39 9.33 -7.70
CA LEU A 396 -25.46 9.54 -8.81
C LEU A 396 -25.64 8.44 -9.86
N GLN A 397 -25.29 8.74 -11.10
CA GLN A 397 -25.40 7.82 -12.21
C GLN A 397 -24.03 7.35 -12.69
N VAL A 398 -23.92 6.08 -13.05
CA VAL A 398 -22.70 5.45 -13.55
C VAL A 398 -22.99 4.81 -14.89
N LYS A 399 -22.23 5.18 -15.92
CA LYS A 399 -22.28 4.54 -17.24
C LYS A 399 -21.01 3.74 -17.48
N TRP A 400 -21.15 2.49 -17.92
CA TRP A 400 -20.03 1.62 -18.30
C TRP A 400 -20.00 1.38 -19.81
N ILE A 401 -18.81 1.52 -20.41
CA ILE A 401 -18.62 1.40 -21.86
C ILE A 401 -17.37 0.55 -22.10
N GLY A 402 -17.52 -0.55 -22.83
CA GLY A 402 -16.38 -1.36 -23.30
C GLY A 402 -15.87 -0.87 -24.65
N MET A 403 -14.58 -0.54 -24.78
CA MET A 403 -14.01 -0.01 -26.02
C MET A 403 -12.75 -0.76 -26.44
N ASN A 404 -12.43 -0.72 -27.74
CA ASN A 404 -11.12 -1.14 -28.24
C ASN A 404 -10.19 0.06 -28.52
N GLU A 405 -8.94 -0.25 -28.85
CA GLU A 405 -7.90 0.72 -29.15
C GLU A 405 -8.17 1.54 -30.44
N GLN A 406 -9.12 1.13 -31.28
CA GLN A 406 -9.63 1.88 -32.44
C GLN A 406 -10.81 2.80 -32.10
N GLU A 407 -11.15 2.94 -30.81
CA GLU A 407 -12.30 3.73 -30.32
C GLU A 407 -13.67 3.15 -30.71
N GLU A 408 -13.71 1.90 -31.17
CA GLU A 408 -14.95 1.19 -31.42
C GLU A 408 -15.53 0.70 -30.10
N VAL A 409 -16.83 0.88 -29.95
CA VAL A 409 -17.55 0.41 -28.78
C VAL A 409 -17.86 -1.07 -28.95
N LEU A 410 -17.32 -1.89 -28.06
CA LEU A 410 -17.40 -3.35 -28.09
C LEU A 410 -18.64 -3.88 -27.39
N ILE A 411 -18.97 -3.24 -26.28
CA ILE A 411 -20.14 -3.51 -25.45
C ILE A 411 -20.73 -2.15 -25.08
N SER A 412 -21.88 -1.88 -25.68
CA SER A 412 -22.77 -0.76 -25.38
C SER A 412 -24.22 -1.18 -25.57
N GLU A 413 -25.13 -0.27 -25.22
CA GLU A 413 -26.57 -0.50 -25.01
C GLU A 413 -27.17 -1.39 -26.11
N ASP A 414 -27.63 -2.60 -25.76
CA ASP A 414 -28.43 -3.44 -26.66
C ASP A 414 -29.16 -4.61 -25.97
N VAL A 415 -29.75 -4.36 -24.79
CA VAL A 415 -30.84 -5.15 -24.19
C VAL A 415 -31.59 -4.17 -23.27
N GLY A 416 -32.90 -4.29 -23.03
CA GLY A 416 -33.72 -3.33 -22.26
C GLY A 416 -33.38 -3.15 -20.76
N THR A 417 -32.12 -3.29 -20.37
CA THR A 417 -31.51 -3.17 -19.04
C THR A 417 -30.46 -2.04 -19.03
N PRO A 418 -30.18 -1.41 -17.87
CA PRO A 418 -29.39 -0.18 -17.85
C PRO A 418 -27.88 -0.44 -17.81
N LEU A 419 -27.15 -0.09 -18.87
CA LEU A 419 -25.70 0.22 -18.81
C LEU A 419 -25.40 1.54 -18.08
N LEU A 420 -26.46 2.30 -17.81
CA LEU A 420 -26.50 3.49 -16.96
C LEU A 420 -27.21 3.10 -15.66
N HIS A 421 -26.47 2.91 -14.59
CA HIS A 421 -27.02 2.56 -13.29
C HIS A 421 -27.14 3.80 -12.41
N GLU A 422 -28.26 3.91 -11.69
CA GLU A 422 -28.46 4.96 -10.71
C GLU A 422 -28.26 4.39 -9.31
N PHE A 423 -27.28 4.93 -8.59
CA PHE A 423 -27.06 4.60 -7.18
C PHE A 423 -27.75 5.63 -6.31
N GLU A 424 -28.71 5.18 -5.51
CA GLU A 424 -29.30 6.01 -4.47
C GLU A 424 -28.31 6.18 -3.30
N LEU A 425 -28.03 7.45 -2.99
CA LEU A 425 -27.15 7.90 -1.94
C LEU A 425 -27.98 8.35 -0.74
N ARG A 426 -28.79 7.44 -0.18
CA ARG A 426 -29.48 7.70 1.09
C ARG A 426 -28.44 7.55 2.22
N PRO A 427 -28.01 8.64 2.89
CA PRO A 427 -27.16 8.48 4.04
C PRO A 427 -27.94 7.70 5.09
N ALA A 428 -27.29 6.71 5.71
CA ALA A 428 -27.91 6.03 6.84
C ALA A 428 -28.33 7.09 7.89
N PRO A 429 -29.51 6.96 8.54
CA PRO A 429 -29.80 7.78 9.72
C PRO A 429 -28.60 7.66 10.66
N PRO A 430 -28.19 8.73 11.39
CA PRO A 430 -26.97 8.72 12.16
C PRO A 430 -26.98 7.53 13.13
N VAL A 431 -26.32 6.46 12.72
CA VAL A 431 -26.02 5.33 13.55
C VAL A 431 -25.00 5.88 14.53
N THR A 432 -25.27 5.80 15.83
CA THR A 432 -24.22 6.05 16.81
C THR A 432 -23.11 5.04 16.52
N PHE A 433 -22.00 5.57 16.00
CA PHE A 433 -20.91 4.79 15.46
C PHE A 433 -20.29 3.88 16.53
N PRO A 434 -19.65 2.78 16.10
CA PRO A 434 -18.60 2.16 16.90
C PRO A 434 -17.55 3.22 17.23
N LEU A 435 -17.03 3.17 18.45
CA LEU A 435 -16.07 4.14 18.98
C LEU A 435 -14.88 4.42 18.05
N ASP A 436 -14.61 5.69 17.77
CA ASP A 436 -13.40 6.12 17.04
C ASP A 436 -12.20 6.31 17.98
N PHE A 437 -11.08 5.64 17.69
CA PHE A 437 -9.80 5.93 18.34
C PHE A 437 -9.12 7.12 17.67
N VAL A 438 -9.22 8.32 18.28
CA VAL A 438 -8.49 9.53 17.85
C VAL A 438 -6.98 9.29 17.84
N HIS A 439 -6.49 8.57 18.85
CA HIS A 439 -5.09 8.27 18.99
C HIS A 439 -4.90 6.97 19.77
N ALA A 440 -3.90 6.18 19.40
CA ALA A 440 -3.45 5.05 20.19
C ALA A 440 -1.94 4.84 19.98
N GLU A 441 -1.22 4.69 21.08
CA GLU A 441 0.21 4.46 21.12
C GLU A 441 0.58 3.47 22.23
N ALA A 442 1.70 2.78 22.04
CA ALA A 442 2.34 2.00 23.08
C ALA A 442 3.80 2.43 23.17
N LEU A 443 4.26 2.72 24.38
CA LEU A 443 5.58 3.29 24.66
C LEU A 443 6.35 2.38 25.62
N ALA A 444 7.60 2.08 25.29
CA ALA A 444 8.52 1.42 26.21
C ALA A 444 8.96 2.41 27.30
N ALA A 445 8.76 2.05 28.57
CA ALA A 445 9.13 2.88 29.72
C ALA A 445 9.91 2.04 30.75
N ALA A 446 11.25 2.12 30.69
CA ALA A 446 12.23 1.42 31.53
C ALA A 446 12.07 -0.11 31.62
N HIS A 447 11.05 -0.59 32.35
CA HIS A 447 10.77 -2.03 32.59
C HIS A 447 9.31 -2.44 32.30
N ARG A 448 8.53 -1.58 31.65
CA ARG A 448 7.12 -1.82 31.32
C ARG A 448 6.77 -1.20 29.97
N VAL A 449 5.64 -1.61 29.41
CA VAL A 449 5.01 -0.95 28.26
C VAL A 449 3.81 -0.16 28.75
N VAL A 450 3.74 1.11 28.38
CA VAL A 450 2.60 1.98 28.68
C VAL A 450 1.83 2.22 27.40
N LEU A 451 0.58 1.76 27.36
CA LEU A 451 -0.36 2.07 26.30
C LEU A 451 -1.13 3.33 26.67
N ARG A 452 -1.38 4.17 25.68
CA ARG A 452 -2.21 5.36 25.80
C ARG A 452 -3.13 5.45 24.60
N TRP A 453 -4.39 5.78 24.85
CA TRP A 453 -5.31 6.02 23.76
C TRP A 453 -6.30 7.13 24.09
N GLN A 454 -6.81 7.74 23.04
CA GLN A 454 -7.80 8.78 23.06
C GLN A 454 -8.93 8.39 22.12
N THR A 455 -10.15 8.68 22.53
CA THR A 455 -11.36 8.32 21.80
C THR A 455 -12.16 9.55 21.44
N ALA A 456 -12.86 9.47 20.32
CA ALA A 456 -13.90 10.41 19.94
C ALA A 456 -15.24 9.70 20.13
N ASN A 457 -16.15 10.36 20.84
CA ASN A 457 -17.55 9.97 20.96
C ASN A 457 -17.79 8.57 21.57
N GLU A 458 -17.95 8.50 22.89
CA GLU A 458 -18.21 7.23 23.62
C GLU A 458 -19.70 6.90 23.79
N LEU A 459 -20.55 7.43 22.91
CA LEU A 459 -22.00 7.17 22.93
C LEU A 459 -22.25 5.71 22.56
N ASN A 460 -22.33 4.83 23.58
CA ASN A 460 -22.60 3.37 23.57
C ASN A 460 -21.43 2.49 24.05
N LEU A 461 -20.35 3.06 24.56
CA LEU A 461 -19.20 2.26 25.00
C LEU A 461 -19.36 1.73 26.43
N SER A 462 -19.11 0.43 26.63
CA SER A 462 -19.04 -0.19 27.96
C SER A 462 -17.64 -0.11 28.58
N HIS A 463 -16.65 -0.70 27.91
CA HIS A 463 -15.28 -0.77 28.41
C HIS A 463 -14.28 -1.11 27.30
N PHE A 464 -13.00 -0.97 27.62
CA PHE A 464 -11.89 -1.44 26.81
C PHE A 464 -11.30 -2.73 27.37
N VAL A 465 -10.79 -3.57 26.48
CA VAL A 465 -9.92 -4.70 26.78
C VAL A 465 -8.58 -4.45 26.09
N VAL A 466 -7.50 -4.39 26.87
CA VAL A 466 -6.15 -4.32 26.31
C VAL A 466 -5.67 -5.73 26.03
N GLU A 467 -5.29 -6.00 24.79
CA GLU A 467 -4.83 -7.32 24.36
C GLU A 467 -3.37 -7.25 23.90
N ARG A 468 -2.63 -8.34 24.12
CA ARG A 468 -1.22 -8.48 23.72
C ARG A 468 -0.99 -9.74 22.90
N SER A 469 -0.16 -9.61 21.87
CA SER A 469 0.38 -10.71 21.08
C SER A 469 1.90 -10.69 21.05
N LEU A 470 2.50 -11.86 20.87
CA LEU A 470 3.93 -12.04 20.58
C LEU A 470 4.21 -12.31 19.10
N ASP A 471 3.18 -12.64 18.32
CA ASP A 471 3.27 -13.15 16.95
C ASP A 471 2.34 -12.42 15.96
N GLN A 472 1.67 -11.36 16.43
CA GLN A 472 0.63 -10.60 15.70
C GLN A 472 -0.64 -11.39 15.36
N ARG A 473 -0.76 -12.64 15.79
CA ARG A 473 -1.88 -13.53 15.45
C ARG A 473 -2.72 -13.87 16.67
N LEU A 474 -2.08 -14.38 17.72
CA LEU A 474 -2.76 -14.76 18.95
C LEU A 474 -2.70 -13.63 19.97
N PHE A 475 -3.85 -13.03 20.26
CA PHE A 475 -4.01 -11.96 21.23
C PHE A 475 -4.61 -12.49 22.52
N GLN A 476 -3.91 -12.25 23.64
CA GLN A 476 -4.40 -12.58 24.98
C GLN A 476 -4.84 -11.29 25.69
N PRO A 477 -5.98 -11.30 26.42
CA PRO A 477 -6.41 -10.15 27.19
C PRO A 477 -5.48 -9.94 28.39
N LEU A 478 -5.05 -8.70 28.60
CA LEU A 478 -4.21 -8.28 29.73
C LEU A 478 -5.02 -7.62 30.84
N GLY A 479 -6.09 -6.92 30.50
CA GLY A 479 -6.93 -6.23 31.48
C GLY A 479 -8.03 -5.41 30.85
N ARG A 480 -8.93 -4.90 31.71
CA ARG A 480 -10.07 -4.07 31.33
C ARG A 480 -9.92 -2.65 31.86
N VAL A 481 -10.35 -1.67 31.08
CA VAL A 481 -10.43 -0.26 31.48
C VAL A 481 -11.86 0.23 31.23
N GLY A 482 -12.54 0.75 32.25
CA GLY A 482 -13.90 1.26 32.09
C GLY A 482 -13.95 2.49 31.18
N ALA A 483 -15.02 2.63 30.39
CA ALA A 483 -15.29 3.82 29.60
C ALA A 483 -15.81 4.99 30.46
N GLY A 484 -15.87 6.21 29.90
CA GLY A 484 -16.37 7.42 30.56
C GLY A 484 -15.38 8.58 30.63
N GLY A 485 -14.21 8.45 30.02
CA GLY A 485 -13.20 9.49 29.84
C GLY A 485 -12.97 9.82 28.37
N GLN A 486 -11.98 10.67 28.07
CA GLN A 486 -11.50 10.87 26.69
C GLN A 486 -10.09 10.32 26.47
N VAL A 487 -9.30 10.20 27.53
CA VAL A 487 -7.90 9.77 27.48
C VAL A 487 -7.69 8.66 28.48
N TYR A 488 -7.08 7.57 28.03
CA TYR A 488 -6.90 6.35 28.78
C TYR A 488 -5.45 5.91 28.77
N HIS A 489 -5.10 5.10 29.76
CA HIS A 489 -3.79 4.48 29.83
C HIS A 489 -3.87 3.08 30.45
N PHE A 490 -2.96 2.21 30.03
CA PHE A 490 -2.79 0.87 30.60
C PHE A 490 -1.30 0.53 30.65
N ALA A 491 -0.84 -0.15 31.72
CA ALA A 491 0.55 -0.53 31.87
C ALA A 491 0.70 -2.06 31.88
N ASP A 492 1.38 -2.60 30.88
CA ASP A 492 1.89 -3.97 30.90
C ASP A 492 3.21 -3.99 31.68
N SER A 493 3.16 -4.54 32.90
CA SER A 493 4.30 -4.57 33.83
C SER A 493 5.34 -5.65 33.51
N LEU A 494 5.13 -6.47 32.47
CA LEU A 494 6.11 -7.45 32.08
C LEU A 494 7.33 -6.78 31.41
N PRO A 495 8.57 -7.13 31.78
CA PRO A 495 9.77 -6.58 31.15
C PRO A 495 9.78 -6.83 29.64
N LEU A 496 10.00 -5.80 28.84
CA LEU A 496 10.07 -5.89 27.39
C LEU A 496 11.45 -6.39 26.96
N ARG A 497 11.55 -7.69 26.64
CA ARG A 497 12.79 -8.35 26.20
C ARG A 497 12.80 -8.72 24.71
N LEU A 498 11.61 -8.84 24.13
CA LEU A 498 11.34 -9.14 22.72
C LEU A 498 10.26 -8.15 22.24
N PRO A 499 10.12 -7.95 20.92
CA PRO A 499 9.02 -7.17 20.37
C PRO A 499 7.67 -7.65 20.89
N ARG A 500 6.76 -6.72 21.13
CA ARG A 500 5.39 -7.00 21.55
C ARG A 500 4.41 -6.19 20.73
N TYR A 501 3.24 -6.79 20.52
CA TYR A 501 2.16 -6.17 19.80
C TYR A 501 0.97 -6.05 20.71
N TYR A 502 0.30 -4.92 20.63
CA TYR A 502 -0.89 -4.65 21.42
C TYR A 502 -2.01 -4.16 20.52
N ARG A 503 -3.24 -4.41 20.93
CA ARG A 503 -4.42 -3.74 20.39
C ARG A 503 -5.38 -3.45 21.53
N ILE A 504 -6.17 -2.40 21.35
CA ILE A 504 -7.21 -2.03 22.31
C ILE A 504 -8.53 -2.41 21.70
N LYS A 505 -9.27 -3.28 22.37
CA LYS A 505 -10.60 -3.71 21.99
C LYS A 505 -11.63 -2.89 22.77
N ALA A 506 -12.32 -1.98 22.12
CA ALA A 506 -13.53 -1.36 22.63
C ALA A 506 -14.69 -2.37 22.60
N VAL A 507 -15.47 -2.39 23.67
CA VAL A 507 -16.66 -3.23 23.84
C VAL A 507 -17.83 -2.31 24.15
N ASP A 508 -18.84 -2.33 23.29
CA ASP A 508 -20.05 -1.52 23.41
C ASP A 508 -21.06 -2.16 24.37
N MET A 509 -22.05 -1.40 24.84
CA MET A 509 -23.08 -1.87 25.76
C MET A 509 -24.02 -2.92 25.13
N ASP A 510 -24.14 -2.93 23.81
CA ASP A 510 -24.89 -3.93 23.03
C ASP A 510 -24.03 -5.13 22.57
N GLY A 511 -22.74 -5.14 22.95
CA GLY A 511 -21.80 -6.20 22.58
C GLY A 511 -21.03 -5.95 21.28
N GLY A 512 -21.23 -4.80 20.62
CA GLY A 512 -20.39 -4.33 19.51
C GLY A 512 -18.91 -4.27 19.90
N LEU A 513 -18.03 -4.55 18.93
CA LEU A 513 -16.58 -4.61 19.15
C LEU A 513 -15.87 -3.72 18.14
N THR A 514 -14.93 -2.92 18.62
CA THR A 514 -14.04 -2.10 17.77
C THR A 514 -12.61 -2.26 18.24
N TYR A 515 -11.65 -2.34 17.33
CA TYR A 515 -10.24 -2.49 17.68
C TYR A 515 -9.45 -1.26 17.26
N SER A 516 -8.47 -0.88 18.07
CA SER A 516 -7.45 0.07 17.62
C SER A 516 -6.60 -0.57 16.52
N ARG A 517 -5.88 0.27 15.76
CA ARG A 517 -4.71 -0.18 14.99
C ARG A 517 -3.75 -0.99 15.88
N LEU A 518 -2.94 -1.85 15.24
CA LEU A 518 -1.91 -2.60 15.95
C LEU A 518 -0.82 -1.66 16.47
N LEU A 519 -0.46 -1.81 17.74
CA LEU A 519 0.55 -1.02 18.44
C LEU A 519 1.78 -1.91 18.68
N ALA A 520 2.82 -1.73 17.87
CA ALA A 520 4.08 -2.45 18.02
C ALA A 520 5.03 -1.70 18.96
N VAL A 521 5.66 -2.43 19.88
CA VAL A 521 6.68 -1.91 20.79
C VAL A 521 7.90 -2.82 20.76
N GLU A 522 9.01 -2.22 20.34
CA GLU A 522 10.34 -2.82 20.30
C GLU A 522 11.09 -2.55 21.62
N PRO A 523 11.91 -3.49 22.12
CA PRO A 523 12.80 -3.22 23.26
C PRO A 523 13.72 -2.03 22.93
N GLN A 524 13.75 -1.04 23.80
CA GLN A 524 14.76 0.02 23.73
C GLN A 524 16.10 -0.58 24.15
N VAL A 525 16.83 -1.15 23.20
CA VAL A 525 18.22 -1.57 23.42
C VAL A 525 19.07 -0.30 23.30
N GLU A 526 19.48 0.27 24.44
CA GLU A 526 20.60 1.21 24.44
C GLU A 526 21.79 0.50 23.79
N LYS A 527 22.19 0.94 22.59
CA LYS A 527 23.41 0.43 21.97
C LYS A 527 24.56 0.75 22.92
N PRO A 528 25.36 -0.25 23.34
CA PRO A 528 26.46 0.02 24.26
C PRO A 528 27.47 0.95 23.56
N LEU A 529 27.73 2.09 24.20
CA LEU A 529 28.68 3.10 23.71
C LEU A 529 30.02 2.92 24.43
N LEU A 530 31.09 2.84 23.63
CA LEU A 530 32.46 2.94 24.08
C LEU A 530 32.94 4.36 23.80
N THR A 531 33.39 5.07 24.83
CA THR A 531 33.95 6.42 24.69
C THR A 531 35.24 6.53 25.48
N LEU A 532 36.33 6.81 24.77
CA LEU A 532 37.65 7.10 25.35
C LEU A 532 37.96 8.60 25.25
N PHE A 533 38.23 9.26 26.38
CA PHE A 533 38.52 10.70 26.43
C PHE A 533 39.62 11.06 27.46
N PRO A 534 40.35 12.19 27.29
CA PRO A 534 40.42 12.98 26.07
C PRO A 534 41.09 12.19 24.93
N ASN A 535 40.71 12.45 23.69
CA ASN A 535 41.35 11.88 22.51
C ASN A 535 41.47 12.99 21.45
N PRO A 536 42.67 13.46 21.10
CA PRO A 536 44.01 12.97 21.52
C PRO A 536 44.37 13.20 23.01
N SER A 537 45.37 12.47 23.54
CA SER A 537 45.92 12.65 24.90
C SER A 537 47.42 12.36 24.99
N ALA A 538 48.10 12.88 26.02
CA ALA A 538 49.47 12.49 26.41
C ALA A 538 49.58 11.10 27.12
N GLY A 539 48.61 10.21 26.89
CA GLY A 539 48.60 8.85 27.45
C GLY A 539 47.77 8.62 28.71
N GLN A 540 46.89 9.53 29.12
CA GLN A 540 45.93 9.30 30.22
C GLN A 540 44.50 9.38 29.70
N PHE A 541 43.74 8.29 29.82
CA PHE A 541 42.40 8.21 29.28
C PHE A 541 41.39 7.77 30.32
N GLN A 542 40.16 8.26 30.15
CA GLN A 542 38.96 7.78 30.79
C GLN A 542 38.16 6.97 29.77
N LEU A 543 37.98 5.69 30.05
CA LEU A 543 37.14 4.79 29.27
C LEU A 543 35.76 4.73 29.91
N TYR A 544 34.75 5.18 29.17
CA TYR A 544 33.35 5.05 29.51
C TYR A 544 32.71 3.95 28.67
N LEU A 545 32.04 3.01 29.34
CA LEU A 545 31.33 1.88 28.73
C LEU A 545 29.86 1.95 29.14
N ALA A 546 29.07 2.70 28.37
CA ALA A 546 27.65 2.89 28.65
C ALA A 546 26.87 1.59 28.35
N GLY A 547 25.94 1.23 29.23
CA GLY A 547 25.11 0.02 29.07
C GLY A 547 25.85 -1.31 29.29
N ILE A 548 27.08 -1.30 29.81
CA ILE A 548 27.89 -2.50 30.07
C ILE A 548 28.21 -2.62 31.56
N SER A 549 27.87 -3.78 32.13
CA SER A 549 28.24 -4.18 33.49
C SER A 549 28.83 -5.59 33.51
N GLY A 550 29.78 -5.85 34.41
CA GLY A 550 30.46 -7.14 34.56
C GLY A 550 31.91 -7.11 34.08
N ARG A 551 32.49 -8.28 33.85
CA ARG A 551 33.88 -8.40 33.38
C ARG A 551 33.97 -8.10 31.89
N VAL A 552 34.94 -7.26 31.53
CA VAL A 552 35.30 -6.94 30.15
C VAL A 552 36.81 -7.02 30.00
N GLU A 553 37.27 -7.53 28.85
CA GLU A 553 38.68 -7.49 28.49
C GLU A 553 38.95 -6.25 27.64
N VAL A 554 39.95 -5.46 28.01
CA VAL A 554 40.38 -4.28 27.27
C VAL A 554 41.74 -4.55 26.66
N GLN A 555 41.85 -4.38 25.34
CA GLN A 555 43.09 -4.56 24.59
C GLN A 555 43.42 -3.27 23.84
N VAL A 556 44.69 -2.86 23.86
CA VAL A 556 45.22 -1.77 23.05
C VAL A 556 46.20 -2.34 22.04
N ALA A 557 45.99 -2.06 20.77
CA ALA A 557 46.88 -2.47 19.68
C ALA A 557 47.22 -1.28 18.77
N ASP A 558 48.38 -1.35 18.11
CA ASP A 558 48.70 -0.42 17.02
C ASP A 558 47.96 -0.79 15.72
N MET A 559 48.13 0.04 14.68
CA MET A 559 47.51 -0.19 13.37
C MET A 559 48.09 -1.41 12.62
N GLN A 560 49.16 -2.04 13.13
CA GLN A 560 49.72 -3.29 12.63
C GLN A 560 49.22 -4.51 13.44
N GLY A 561 48.35 -4.29 14.43
CA GLY A 561 47.78 -5.34 15.29
C GLY A 561 48.69 -5.78 16.44
N LYS A 562 49.85 -5.13 16.65
CA LYS A 562 50.72 -5.45 17.79
C LYS A 562 50.07 -4.93 19.06
N THR A 563 49.92 -5.82 20.05
CA THR A 563 49.26 -5.52 21.31
C THR A 563 50.23 -4.90 22.32
N TYR A 564 49.81 -3.80 22.94
CA TYR A 564 50.58 -3.05 23.94
C TYR A 564 49.96 -3.12 25.34
N HIS A 565 48.65 -3.30 25.42
CA HIS A 565 47.93 -3.49 26.68
C HIS A 565 46.87 -4.56 26.51
N ARG A 566 46.68 -5.40 27.52
CA ARG A 566 45.63 -6.42 27.54
C ARG A 566 45.32 -6.78 28.99
N GLN A 567 44.12 -6.40 29.46
CA GLN A 567 43.75 -6.60 30.86
C GLN A 567 42.24 -6.70 31.03
N GLU A 568 41.80 -7.54 31.98
CA GLU A 568 40.40 -7.60 32.39
C GLU A 568 40.07 -6.51 33.42
N TYR A 569 38.90 -5.89 33.24
CA TYR A 569 38.32 -4.92 34.15
C TYR A 569 36.90 -5.36 34.53
N THR A 570 36.47 -5.01 35.74
CA THR A 570 35.06 -5.12 36.13
C THR A 570 34.43 -3.74 36.04
N VAL A 571 33.36 -3.62 35.25
CA VAL A 571 32.65 -2.35 35.00
C VAL A 571 31.23 -2.37 35.58
N GLY A 572 30.77 -1.20 36.01
CA GLY A 572 29.48 -1.02 36.70
C GLY A 572 28.93 0.40 36.61
N GLY A 573 29.14 1.09 35.47
CA GLY A 573 28.60 2.44 35.21
C GLY A 573 29.53 3.62 35.53
N GLY A 574 30.76 3.37 35.99
CA GLY A 574 31.79 4.40 36.20
C GLY A 574 32.85 4.43 35.08
N ALA A 575 33.58 5.54 34.97
CA ALA A 575 34.72 5.64 34.06
C ALA A 575 35.93 4.83 34.60
N LEU A 576 36.57 4.05 33.73
CA LEU A 576 37.83 3.38 34.00
C LEU A 576 39.00 4.29 33.63
N GLN A 577 39.97 4.44 34.52
CA GLN A 577 41.21 5.13 34.21
C GLN A 577 42.17 4.17 33.50
N LEU A 578 42.62 4.57 32.31
CA LEU A 578 43.63 3.86 31.53
C LEU A 578 44.88 4.72 31.42
N ASP A 579 45.99 4.20 31.93
CA ASP A 579 47.29 4.84 31.86
C ASP A 579 48.15 4.15 30.81
N MET A 580 48.44 4.88 29.75
CA MET A 580 49.23 4.47 28.59
C MET A 580 50.46 5.36 28.43
N ARG A 581 50.85 6.09 29.49
CA ARG A 581 52.08 6.90 29.51
C ARG A 581 53.28 5.99 29.26
N GLY A 582 54.12 6.39 28.30
CA GLY A 582 55.28 5.60 27.86
C GLY A 582 55.07 4.84 26.56
N LEU A 583 53.84 4.79 26.02
CA LEU A 583 53.63 4.35 24.64
C LEU A 583 54.12 5.42 23.64
N PRO A 584 54.71 5.01 22.49
CA PRO A 584 55.10 5.94 21.44
C PRO A 584 53.96 6.85 20.96
N PRO A 585 54.23 8.12 20.60
CA PRO A 585 53.23 8.99 19.98
C PRO A 585 52.80 8.47 18.60
N GLN A 586 51.62 7.88 18.51
CA GLN A 586 51.00 7.35 17.28
C GLN A 586 49.50 7.08 17.49
N MET A 587 48.85 6.55 16.45
CA MET A 587 47.46 6.06 16.53
C MET A 587 47.41 4.61 17.02
N TYR A 588 46.44 4.33 17.88
CA TYR A 588 46.13 3.02 18.45
C TYR A 588 44.64 2.73 18.31
N VAL A 589 44.26 1.47 18.46
CA VAL A 589 42.86 1.03 18.57
C VAL A 589 42.68 0.35 19.92
N LEU A 590 41.67 0.79 20.66
CA LEU A 590 41.20 0.11 21.87
C LEU A 590 40.07 -0.85 21.49
N HIS A 591 40.17 -2.10 21.91
CA HIS A 591 39.14 -3.12 21.79
C HIS A 591 38.58 -3.48 23.15
N CYS A 592 37.26 -3.66 23.23
CA CYS A 592 36.55 -4.12 24.43
C CYS A 592 35.75 -5.38 24.14
N PHE A 593 36.14 -6.42 24.88
CA PHE A 593 35.73 -7.82 24.90
C PHE A 593 34.74 -8.36 25.92
N ARG A 594 33.64 -9.02 25.53
CA ARG A 594 33.02 -10.09 26.36
C ARG A 594 32.17 -11.02 25.48
N PRO A 595 31.73 -12.20 25.96
CA PRO A 595 30.85 -13.08 25.17
C PRO A 595 29.63 -12.32 24.62
N GLY A 596 29.48 -12.30 23.29
CA GLY A 596 28.39 -11.60 22.59
C GLY A 596 28.55 -10.08 22.41
N LEU A 597 29.70 -9.48 22.76
CA LEU A 597 29.96 -8.05 22.60
C LEU A 597 31.41 -7.79 22.15
N TRP A 598 31.54 -7.00 21.07
CA TRP A 598 32.83 -6.53 20.55
C TRP A 598 32.72 -5.05 20.20
N LEU A 599 33.45 -4.20 20.92
CA LEU A 599 33.48 -2.75 20.67
C LEU A 599 34.92 -2.31 20.39
N SER A 600 35.08 -1.28 19.54
CA SER A 600 36.38 -0.69 19.27
C SER A 600 36.32 0.82 19.08
N GLN A 601 37.40 1.50 19.44
CA GLN A 601 37.56 2.93 19.17
C GLN A 601 39.04 3.26 18.89
N PRO A 602 39.34 3.98 17.79
CA PRO A 602 40.68 4.50 17.54
C PRO A 602 40.98 5.71 18.44
N PHE A 603 42.24 5.85 18.86
CA PHE A 603 42.71 6.99 19.64
C PHE A 603 44.17 7.35 19.34
N VAL A 604 44.54 8.59 19.68
CA VAL A 604 45.86 9.16 19.38
C VAL A 604 46.59 9.52 20.67
N ILE A 605 47.83 9.03 20.81
CA ILE A 605 48.77 9.49 21.82
C ILE A 605 49.68 10.56 21.21
N HIS A 606 49.78 11.72 21.85
CA HIS A 606 50.71 12.79 21.47
C HIS A 606 51.78 13.01 22.55
N LYS A 607 52.80 13.81 22.23
CA LYS A 607 53.87 14.20 23.17
C LYS A 607 53.37 15.09 24.30
#